data_AF-A0A1T4KYT4-F1
#
_entry.id   AF-A0A1T4KYT4-F1
#
_cell.length_a   1.000
_cell.length_b   1.000
_cell.length_c   1.000
_cell.angle_alpha   90.00
_cell.angle_beta   90.00
_cell.angle_gamma   90.00
#
_symmetry.space_group_name_H-M   'P 1'
#
loop_
_entity.id
_entity.type
_entity.pdbx_description
1 polymer ?
#
loop_
_entity_poly.entity_id
_entity_poly.type
_entity_poly.pdbx_seq_one_letter_code
_entity_poly.pdbx_strand_id
1 'polypeptide(L)'
;MFSNDRNIETIGQLIESLKHYIGLQQQFLKLDVVDKIVQLITAITIGAIIAVLLMLACIYVSFAAAYALSPIVGNVLAFSIVGGGYLLLLLICFIFRHQWIEKPLVRFLANLLLNKKV
;
A
#
# COMPACT_ATOMS: atom_id res chain seq x y z
N MET A 1 -8.81 59.84 13.08
CA MET A 1 -7.87 58.80 13.53
C MET A 1 -8.63 57.84 14.46
N PHE A 2 -9.54 57.02 13.93
CA PHE A 2 -10.51 56.26 14.75
C PHE A 2 -11.02 54.96 14.07
N SER A 3 -10.17 54.27 13.30
CA SER A 3 -10.58 53.02 12.63
C SER A 3 -9.63 51.85 12.87
N ASN A 4 -8.50 52.08 13.54
CA ASN A 4 -7.48 51.05 13.72
C ASN A 4 -7.74 50.18 14.96
N ASP A 5 -8.25 50.76 16.05
CA ASP A 5 -8.33 50.06 17.34
C ASP A 5 -9.43 48.99 17.39
N ARG A 6 -10.58 49.21 16.72
CA ARG A 6 -11.66 48.20 16.65
C ARG A 6 -11.29 46.96 15.82
N ASN A 7 -10.38 47.11 14.85
CA ASN A 7 -9.96 46.00 14.01
C ASN A 7 -8.98 45.08 14.76
N ILE A 8 -8.10 45.65 15.57
CA ILE A 8 -7.15 44.89 16.40
C ILE A 8 -7.88 44.05 17.45
N GLU A 9 -8.93 44.60 18.06
CA GLU A 9 -9.78 43.89 19.04
C GLU A 9 -10.55 42.74 18.39
N THR A 10 -11.08 42.95 17.18
CA THR A 10 -11.77 41.92 16.39
C THR A 10 -10.81 40.80 15.96
N ILE A 11 -9.60 41.15 15.53
CA ILE A 11 -8.54 40.19 15.17
C ILE A 11 -8.08 39.39 16.40
N GLY A 12 -8.00 40.02 17.59
CA GLY A 12 -7.70 39.34 18.84
C GLY A 12 -8.74 38.28 19.20
N GLN A 13 -10.03 38.61 19.09
CA GLN A 13 -11.13 37.67 19.35
C GLN A 13 -11.19 36.51 18.32
N LEU A 14 -10.84 36.78 17.06
CA LEU A 14 -10.71 35.76 16.00
C LEU A 14 -9.55 34.80 16.29
N ILE A 15 -8.39 35.31 16.71
CA ILE A 15 -7.22 34.49 17.08
C ILE A 15 -7.51 33.63 18.30
N GLU A 16 -8.23 34.15 19.29
CA GLU A 16 -8.60 33.42 20.50
C GLU A 16 -9.64 32.31 20.21
N SER A 17 -10.61 32.60 19.34
CA SER A 17 -11.58 31.61 18.85
C SER A 17 -10.92 30.51 18.01
N LEU A 18 -9.94 30.86 17.17
CA LEU A 18 -9.13 29.90 16.40
C LEU A 18 -8.27 29.02 17.30
N LYS A 19 -7.66 29.59 18.34
CA LYS A 19 -6.83 28.86 19.31
C LYS A 19 -7.65 27.84 20.11
N HIS A 20 -8.88 28.19 20.46
CA HIS A 20 -9.82 27.29 21.12
C HIS A 20 -10.31 26.17 20.18
N TYR A 21 -10.43 26.42 18.87
CA TYR A 21 -10.82 25.43 17.87
C TYR A 21 -9.71 24.40 17.59
N ILE A 22 -8.45 24.87 17.51
CA ILE A 22 -7.27 24.01 17.29
C ILE A 22 -6.99 23.11 18.51
N GLY A 23 -7.26 23.60 19.73
CA GLY A 23 -7.05 22.85 20.98
C GLY A 23 -7.90 21.58 21.09
N LEU A 24 -9.14 21.60 20.59
CA LEU A 24 -10.03 20.42 20.60
C LEU A 24 -9.76 19.46 19.44
N GLN A 25 -9.29 19.97 18.30
CA GLN A 25 -9.02 19.17 17.10
C GLN A 25 -7.82 18.22 17.26
N GLN A 26 -6.90 18.51 18.20
CA GLN A 26 -5.72 17.68 18.45
C GLN A 26 -6.02 16.29 19.03
N GLN A 27 -7.10 16.11 19.80
CA GLN A 27 -7.43 14.80 20.37
C GLN A 27 -8.12 13.89 19.33
N PHE A 28 -9.01 14.45 18.50
CA PHE A 28 -9.66 13.71 17.42
C PHE A 28 -8.69 13.35 16.30
N LEU A 29 -7.77 14.25 15.92
CA LEU A 29 -6.73 13.95 14.94
C LEU A 29 -5.78 12.83 15.41
N LYS A 30 -5.45 12.76 16.70
CA LYS A 30 -4.58 11.70 17.23
C LYS A 30 -5.23 10.33 17.15
N LEU A 31 -6.52 10.21 17.50
CA LEU A 31 -7.24 8.94 17.39
C LEU A 31 -7.43 8.50 15.93
N ASP A 32 -7.80 9.43 15.03
CA ASP A 32 -7.95 9.14 13.60
C ASP A 32 -6.64 8.68 12.94
N VAL A 33 -5.52 9.29 13.33
CA VAL A 33 -4.19 8.90 12.84
C VAL A 33 -3.82 7.51 13.34
N VAL A 34 -4.08 7.19 14.61
CA VAL A 34 -3.82 5.86 15.17
C VAL A 34 -4.68 4.81 14.48
N ASP A 35 -5.97 5.07 14.25
CA ASP A 35 -6.87 4.14 13.58
C ASP A 35 -6.44 3.88 12.12
N LYS A 36 -6.03 4.92 11.38
CA LYS A 36 -5.45 4.76 10.03
C LYS A 36 -4.13 3.99 10.03
N ILE A 37 -3.27 4.19 11.03
CA ILE A 37 -2.01 3.42 11.16
C ILE A 37 -2.33 1.95 11.42
N VAL A 38 -3.28 1.65 12.31
CA VAL A 38 -3.70 0.27 12.59
C VAL A 38 -4.30 -0.37 11.33
N GLN A 39 -5.15 0.35 10.59
CA GLN A 39 -5.71 -0.13 9.33
C GLN A 39 -4.62 -0.39 8.28
N LEU A 40 -3.62 0.48 8.17
CA LEU A 40 -2.48 0.31 7.28
C LEU A 40 -1.65 -0.92 7.68
N ILE A 41 -1.31 -1.06 8.96
CA ILE A 41 -0.57 -2.22 9.50
C ILE A 41 -1.35 -3.51 9.25
N THR A 42 -2.68 -3.49 9.45
CA THR A 42 -3.55 -4.65 9.21
C THR A 42 -3.54 -5.02 7.73
N ALA A 43 -3.68 -4.03 6.83
CA ALA A 43 -3.62 -4.26 5.39
C ALA A 43 -2.25 -4.82 4.94
N ILE A 44 -1.15 -4.28 5.48
CA ILE A 44 0.21 -4.79 5.22
C ILE A 44 0.36 -6.22 5.74
N THR A 45 -0.11 -6.49 6.96
CA THR A 45 -0.04 -7.82 7.57
C THR A 45 -0.83 -8.85 6.75
N ILE A 46 -2.08 -8.54 6.38
CA ILE A 46 -2.91 -9.42 5.53
C ILE A 46 -2.23 -9.61 4.17
N GLY A 47 -1.74 -8.53 3.55
CA GLY A 47 -1.02 -8.59 2.29
C GLY A 47 0.23 -9.49 2.38
N ALA A 48 0.99 -9.38 3.47
CA ALA A 48 2.16 -10.21 3.73
C ALA A 48 1.79 -11.69 3.90
N ILE A 49 0.74 -11.99 4.67
CA ILE A 49 0.25 -13.37 4.84
C ILE A 49 -0.15 -13.97 3.49
N ILE A 50 -0.92 -13.23 2.69
CA ILE A 50 -1.33 -13.67 1.35
C ILE A 50 -0.10 -13.87 0.46
N ALA A 51 0.86 -12.95 0.47
CA ALA A 51 2.08 -13.05 -0.33
C ALA A 51 2.91 -14.29 0.05
N VAL A 52 3.04 -14.58 1.35
CA VAL A 52 3.74 -15.78 1.84
C VAL A 52 3.03 -17.05 1.39
N LEU A 53 1.69 -17.11 1.54
CA LEU A 53 0.90 -18.25 1.09
C LEU A 53 1.01 -18.48 -0.42
N LEU A 54 0.92 -17.40 -1.21
CA LEU A 54 1.10 -17.46 -2.67
C LEU A 54 2.51 -17.90 -3.04
N MET A 55 3.53 -17.43 -2.33
CA MET A 55 4.92 -17.84 -2.56
C MET A 55 5.09 -19.35 -2.31
N LEU A 56 4.55 -19.86 -1.20
CA LEU A 56 4.55 -21.30 -0.90
C LEU A 56 3.80 -22.10 -1.98
N ALA A 57 2.60 -21.66 -2.36
CA ALA A 57 1.82 -22.31 -3.40
C ALA A 57 2.59 -22.36 -4.74
N CYS A 58 3.21 -21.25 -5.15
CA CYS A 58 4.04 -21.18 -6.35
C CYS A 58 5.21 -22.16 -6.30
N ILE A 59 5.89 -22.29 -5.17
CA ILE A 59 6.99 -23.25 -5.01
C ILE A 59 6.48 -24.68 -5.21
N TYR A 60 5.37 -25.07 -4.55
CA TYR A 60 4.82 -26.41 -4.71
C TYR A 60 4.35 -26.70 -6.14
N VAL A 61 3.72 -25.73 -6.80
CA VAL A 61 3.34 -25.84 -8.22
C VAL A 61 4.57 -25.99 -9.11
N SER A 62 5.66 -25.27 -8.83
CA SER A 62 6.95 -25.41 -9.55
C SER A 62 7.48 -26.83 -9.45
N PHE A 63 7.48 -27.39 -8.24
CA PHE A 63 7.92 -28.76 -7.99
C PHE A 63 7.03 -29.78 -8.69
N ALA A 64 5.71 -29.59 -8.65
CA ALA A 64 4.77 -30.46 -9.35
C ALA A 64 5.01 -30.44 -10.87
N ALA A 65 5.24 -29.25 -11.46
CA ALA A 65 5.56 -29.11 -12.87
C ALA A 65 6.89 -29.80 -13.22
N ALA A 66 7.95 -29.58 -12.45
CA ALA A 66 9.24 -30.23 -12.67
C ALA A 66 9.14 -31.76 -12.54
N TYR A 67 8.36 -32.26 -11.58
CA TYR A 67 8.14 -33.70 -11.39
C TYR A 67 7.30 -34.31 -12.52
N ALA A 68 6.32 -33.58 -13.06
CA ALA A 68 5.54 -34.02 -14.21
C ALA A 68 6.39 -34.09 -15.50
N LEU A 69 7.38 -33.21 -15.65
CA LEU A 69 8.30 -33.21 -16.80
C LEU A 69 9.49 -34.18 -16.64
N SER A 70 9.83 -34.55 -15.40
CA SER A 70 10.91 -35.49 -15.07
C SER A 70 10.88 -36.80 -15.88
N PRO A 71 9.75 -37.53 -16.04
CA PRO A 71 9.76 -38.82 -16.75
C PRO A 71 10.05 -38.69 -18.25
N ILE A 72 9.91 -37.49 -18.83
CA ILE A 72 10.10 -37.26 -20.28
C ILE A 72 11.53 -36.78 -20.57
N VAL A 73 12.05 -35.87 -19.74
CA VAL A 73 13.28 -35.12 -20.04
C VAL A 73 14.40 -35.42 -19.02
N GLY A 74 14.09 -36.12 -17.93
CA GLY A 74 15.00 -36.31 -16.80
C GLY A 74 15.02 -35.12 -15.84
N ASN A 75 15.38 -35.37 -14.58
CA ASN A 75 15.26 -34.38 -13.49
C ASN A 75 16.00 -33.07 -13.78
N VAL A 76 17.27 -33.14 -14.20
CA VAL A 76 18.12 -31.96 -14.39
C VAL A 76 17.57 -31.02 -15.48
N LEU A 77 17.10 -31.61 -16.58
CA LEU A 77 16.52 -30.83 -17.69
C LEU A 77 15.12 -30.31 -17.33
N ALA A 78 14.32 -31.08 -16.60
CA ALA A 78 13.00 -30.63 -16.13
C ALA A 78 13.11 -29.38 -15.23
N PHE A 79 14.03 -29.37 -14.26
CA PHE A 79 14.27 -28.19 -13.42
C PHE A 79 14.83 -27.01 -14.23
N SER A 80 15.70 -27.26 -15.22
CA SER A 80 16.22 -26.20 -16.09
C SER A 80 15.14 -25.57 -16.96
N ILE A 81 14.19 -26.36 -17.47
CA ILE A 81 13.06 -25.86 -18.28
C ILE A 81 12.14 -25.00 -17.40
N VAL A 82 11.79 -25.47 -16.20
CA VAL A 82 10.96 -24.71 -15.27
C VAL A 82 11.66 -23.41 -14.84
N GLY A 83 12.95 -23.46 -14.52
CA GLY A 83 13.77 -22.28 -14.22
C GLY A 83 13.88 -21.30 -15.39
N GLY A 84 14.04 -21.81 -16.63
CA GLY A 84 14.00 -21.00 -17.84
C GLY A 84 12.66 -20.32 -18.06
N GLY A 85 11.55 -21.04 -17.78
CA GLY A 85 10.21 -20.47 -17.78
C GLY A 85 10.04 -19.33 -16.76
N TYR A 86 10.61 -19.48 -15.55
CA TYR A 86 10.63 -18.41 -14.56
C TYR A 86 11.45 -17.20 -15.00
N LEU A 87 12.59 -17.39 -15.67
CA LEU A 87 13.38 -16.29 -16.23
C LEU A 87 12.60 -15.53 -17.32
N LEU A 88 11.90 -16.25 -18.21
CA LEU A 88 11.04 -15.62 -19.22
C LEU A 88 9.87 -14.87 -18.58
N LEU A 89 9.20 -15.46 -17.59
CA LEU A 89 8.17 -14.78 -16.81
C LEU A 89 8.70 -13.52 -16.12
N LEU A 90 9.90 -13.58 -15.55
CA LEU A 90 10.57 -12.43 -14.93
C LEU A 90 10.81 -11.34 -15.98
N LEU A 91 11.29 -11.70 -17.16
CA LEU A 91 11.51 -10.78 -18.29
C LEU A 91 10.20 -10.10 -18.73
N ILE A 92 9.13 -10.87 -18.87
CA ILE A 92 7.78 -10.36 -19.18
C ILE A 92 7.30 -9.42 -18.07
N CYS A 93 7.42 -9.82 -16.79
CA CYS A 93 7.08 -8.98 -15.65
C CYS A 93 7.89 -7.68 -15.62
N PHE A 94 9.17 -7.72 -16.02
CA PHE A 94 10.03 -6.56 -16.08
C PHE A 94 9.56 -5.56 -17.15
N ILE A 95 9.12 -6.05 -18.32
CA ILE A 95 8.57 -5.22 -19.40
C ILE A 95 7.19 -4.65 -19.00
N PHE A 96 6.33 -5.46 -18.39
CA PHE A 96 4.98 -5.06 -17.97
C PHE A 96 4.92 -4.39 -16.59
N ARG A 97 6.07 -4.21 -15.93
CA ARG A 97 6.25 -3.60 -14.59
C ARG A 97 5.39 -2.37 -14.36
N HIS A 98 5.35 -1.47 -15.36
CA HIS A 98 4.63 -0.20 -15.27
C HIS A 98 3.10 -0.37 -15.22
N GLN A 99 2.53 -1.43 -15.79
CA GLN A 99 1.08 -1.63 -15.82
C GLN A 99 0.55 -2.47 -14.65
N TRP A 100 1.31 -3.46 -14.19
CA TRP A 100 0.84 -4.44 -13.20
C TRP A 100 1.04 -4.00 -11.76
N ILE A 101 2.09 -3.22 -11.45
CA ILE A 101 2.41 -2.85 -10.06
C ILE A 101 2.01 -1.42 -9.76
N GLU A 102 2.36 -0.47 -10.64
CA GLU A 102 2.13 0.95 -10.38
C GLU A 102 0.65 1.32 -10.34
N LYS A 103 -0.15 0.86 -11.31
CA LYS A 103 -1.58 1.23 -11.39
C LYS A 103 -2.40 0.79 -10.17
N PRO A 104 -2.31 -0.47 -9.68
CA PRO A 104 -3.04 -0.87 -8.48
C PRO A 104 -2.49 -0.21 -7.21
N LEU A 105 -1.17 0.01 -7.11
CA LEU A 105 -0.54 0.62 -5.93
C LEU A 105 -0.86 2.12 -5.84
N VAL A 106 -0.82 2.83 -6.96
CA VAL A 106 -1.26 4.24 -7.05
C VAL A 106 -2.75 4.36 -6.76
N ARG A 107 -3.60 3.44 -7.27
CA ARG A 107 -5.04 3.45 -6.93
C ARG A 107 -5.30 3.14 -5.47
N PHE A 108 -4.53 2.24 -4.85
CA PHE A 108 -4.63 1.93 -3.43
C PHE A 108 -4.22 3.13 -2.57
N LEU A 109 -3.08 3.74 -2.86
CA LEU A 109 -2.61 4.97 -2.20
C LEU A 109 -3.58 6.13 -2.42
N ALA A 110 -4.07 6.32 -3.65
CA ALA A 110 -5.07 7.33 -3.98
C ALA A 110 -6.35 7.09 -3.17
N ASN A 111 -6.86 5.87 -3.08
CA ASN A 111 -8.04 5.59 -2.24
C ASN A 111 -7.75 5.75 -0.74
N LEU A 112 -6.57 5.41 -0.24
CA LEU A 112 -6.22 5.62 1.18
C LEU A 112 -6.11 7.11 1.56
N LEU A 113 -5.58 7.93 0.65
CA LEU A 113 -5.37 9.37 0.86
C LEU A 113 -6.59 10.22 0.50
N LEU A 114 -7.27 9.93 -0.61
CA LEU A 114 -8.42 10.68 -1.12
C LEU A 114 -9.76 10.22 -0.56
N ASN A 115 -9.87 9.02 0.03
CA ASN A 115 -11.05 8.64 0.82
C ASN A 115 -10.99 9.32 2.20
N LYS A 116 -10.88 10.66 2.18
CA LYS A 116 -11.41 11.53 3.20
C LYS A 116 -12.88 11.71 2.83
N LYS A 117 -13.76 10.90 3.43
CA LYS A 117 -15.20 11.22 3.44
C LYS A 117 -15.31 12.64 3.99
N VAL A 118 -15.68 13.56 3.11
CA VAL A 118 -16.30 14.84 3.49
C VAL A 118 -17.60 14.52 4.19
#